data_AF-Q5DGW3-F1
#
_entry.id   AF-Q5DGW3-F1
#
_cell.length_a   1.000
_cell.length_b   1.000
_cell.length_c   1.000
_cell.angle_alpha   90.00
_cell.angle_beta   90.00
_cell.angle_gamma   90.00
#
_symmetry.space_group_name_H-M   'P 1'
#
loop_
_entity.id
_entity.type
_entity.pdbx_description
1 polymer ?
#
loop_
_entity_poly.entity_id
_entity_poly.type
_entity_poly.pdbx_seq_one_letter_code
_entity_poly.pdbx_strand_id
1 'polypeptide(L)'
;MVFRSSMSLVHILRSSVLRNYGVRFKHTLPPLPYDTSALEPVISKEIMQLHHSKHHAAYVNNLNIAEEQFADAMSKSDVTKMISLQVSLHLSNNFAFSKSHSLFLLKLLQKIKVENCKQWIMLVKNRSS
;
A
#
# COMPACT_ATOMS: atom_id res chain seq x y z
N MET A 1 64.74 22.25 6.14
CA MET A 1 64.20 20.86 6.16
C MET A 1 64.20 20.43 7.63
N VAL A 2 63.10 20.13 8.33
CA VAL A 2 61.83 19.50 7.96
C VAL A 2 60.67 20.13 8.75
N PHE A 3 59.56 20.34 8.04
CA PHE A 3 58.22 20.72 8.51
C PHE A 3 57.53 19.53 9.19
N ARG A 4 56.88 19.71 10.34
CA ARG A 4 55.42 19.55 10.51
C ARG A 4 54.97 19.61 11.96
N SER A 5 54.12 20.59 12.21
CA SER A 5 53.14 20.65 13.28
C SER A 5 52.15 19.48 13.17
N SER A 6 51.76 18.89 14.29
CA SER A 6 50.53 18.09 14.38
C SER A 6 49.90 18.29 15.75
N MET A 7 48.93 19.20 15.79
CA MET A 7 47.91 19.22 16.83
C MET A 7 47.13 17.90 16.75
N SER A 8 47.17 17.09 17.79
CA SER A 8 46.22 15.98 17.97
C SER A 8 45.22 16.39 19.04
N LEU A 9 44.15 17.02 18.57
CA LEU A 9 42.97 17.34 19.35
C LEU A 9 41.80 16.94 18.48
N VAL A 10 41.09 15.88 18.86
CA VAL A 10 39.63 15.78 18.96
C VAL A 10 39.30 14.34 19.35
N HIS A 11 38.89 14.17 20.61
CA HIS A 11 38.03 13.09 21.05
C HIS A 11 36.81 13.03 20.14
N ILE A 12 36.77 12.09 19.20
CA ILE A 12 35.51 11.68 18.57
C ILE A 12 34.98 10.52 19.39
N LEU A 13 34.24 10.87 20.46
CA LEU A 13 33.28 9.96 21.06
C LEU A 13 32.32 9.57 19.94
N ARG A 14 32.49 8.35 19.43
CA ARG A 14 31.62 7.75 18.43
C ARG A 14 30.30 7.47 19.13
N SER A 15 29.45 8.49 19.23
CA SER A 15 28.11 8.40 19.77
C SER A 15 27.41 7.21 19.13
N SER A 16 27.19 6.18 19.94
CA SER A 16 26.29 5.08 19.66
C SER A 16 24.89 5.67 19.55
N VAL A 17 24.56 6.16 18.35
CA VAL A 17 23.17 6.32 17.95
C VAL A 17 22.61 4.91 17.95
N LEU A 18 21.91 4.58 19.04
CA LEU A 18 21.02 3.44 19.09
C LEU A 18 20.07 3.60 17.90
N ARG A 19 20.36 2.88 16.82
CA ARG A 19 19.40 2.66 15.74
C ARG A 19 18.21 2.01 16.41
N ASN A 20 17.15 2.80 16.58
CA ASN A 20 15.87 2.32 17.01
C ASN A 20 15.38 1.39 15.89
N TYR A 21 15.65 0.08 16.01
CA TYR A 21 15.02 -0.94 15.18
C TYR A 21 13.56 -0.93 15.56
N GLY A 22 12.78 -0.06 14.89
CA GLY A 22 11.35 0.01 15.08
C GLY A 22 10.76 -1.38 14.85
N VAL A 23 10.17 -1.95 15.90
CA VAL A 23 9.37 -3.16 15.80
C VAL A 23 8.21 -2.82 14.85
N ARG A 24 8.28 -3.33 13.61
CA ARG A 24 7.17 -3.25 12.67
C ARG A 24 6.13 -4.27 13.12
N PHE A 25 4.95 -3.79 13.51
CA PHE A 25 3.80 -4.66 13.75
C PHE A 25 3.31 -5.22 12.42
N LYS A 26 2.90 -6.50 12.40
CA LYS A 26 2.30 -7.13 11.23
C LYS A 26 1.02 -6.41 10.82
N HIS A 27 0.81 -6.27 9.53
CA HIS A 27 -0.40 -5.70 8.96
C HIS A 27 -1.59 -6.63 9.17
N THR A 28 -2.73 -6.04 9.49
CA THR A 28 -4.00 -6.75 9.70
C THR A 28 -5.04 -6.27 8.71
N LEU A 29 -5.92 -7.17 8.29
CA LEU A 29 -7.06 -6.83 7.42
C LEU A 29 -8.07 -5.99 8.22
N PRO A 30 -8.31 -4.71 7.85
CA PRO A 30 -9.31 -3.90 8.53
C PRO A 30 -10.73 -4.41 8.23
N PRO A 31 -11.66 -4.35 9.20
CA PRO A 31 -13.06 -4.68 8.94
C PRO A 31 -13.67 -3.66 7.97
N LEU A 32 -14.71 -4.08 7.25
CA LEU A 32 -15.50 -3.17 6.42
C LEU A 32 -16.26 -2.17 7.32
N PRO A 33 -16.33 -0.88 6.95
CA PRO A 33 -17.09 0.12 7.71
C PRO A 33 -18.59 0.09 7.43
N TYR A 34 -19.06 -0.83 6.58
CA TYR A 34 -20.45 -0.99 6.17
C TYR A 34 -20.77 -2.47 5.90
N ASP A 35 -22.06 -2.80 5.89
CA ASP A 35 -22.53 -4.14 5.53
C ASP A 35 -22.20 -4.47 4.06
N THR A 36 -21.91 -5.73 3.76
CA THR A 36 -21.55 -6.15 2.41
C THR A 36 -22.66 -5.98 1.37
N SER A 37 -23.91 -5.84 1.81
CA SER A 37 -25.07 -5.54 0.96
C SER A 37 -25.33 -4.04 0.72
N ALA A 38 -24.59 -3.13 1.38
CA ALA A 38 -24.86 -1.68 1.34
C ALA A 38 -24.72 -1.04 -0.06
N LEU A 39 -24.13 -1.76 -1.02
CA LEU A 39 -23.88 -1.29 -2.38
C LEU A 39 -24.81 -1.95 -3.42
N GLU A 40 -25.75 -2.78 -2.98
CA GLU A 40 -26.76 -3.36 -3.86
C GLU A 40 -27.75 -2.29 -4.38
N PRO A 41 -28.27 -2.45 -5.62
CA PRO A 41 -28.02 -3.55 -6.56
C PRO A 41 -26.77 -3.34 -7.44
N VAL A 42 -25.99 -2.27 -7.23
CA VAL A 42 -24.88 -1.90 -8.13
C VAL A 42 -23.70 -2.84 -8.00
N ILE A 43 -23.41 -3.32 -6.78
CA ILE A 43 -22.41 -4.35 -6.50
C ILE A 43 -23.07 -5.39 -5.62
N SER A 44 -23.01 -6.66 -6.04
CA SER A 44 -23.61 -7.75 -5.27
C SER A 44 -22.87 -7.96 -3.95
N LYS A 45 -23.63 -8.37 -2.93
CA LYS A 45 -23.09 -8.79 -1.63
C LYS A 45 -21.97 -9.82 -1.75
N GLU A 46 -22.15 -10.80 -2.64
CA GLU A 46 -21.20 -11.89 -2.87
C GLU A 46 -19.85 -11.36 -3.38
N ILE A 47 -19.85 -10.42 -4.34
CA ILE A 47 -18.62 -9.81 -4.85
C ILE A 47 -17.92 -9.04 -3.73
N MET A 48 -18.67 -8.31 -2.89
CA MET A 48 -18.08 -7.57 -1.78
C MET A 48 -17.42 -8.49 -0.75
N GLN A 49 -18.08 -9.59 -0.42
CA GLN A 49 -17.53 -10.62 0.48
C GLN A 49 -16.28 -11.26 -0.09
N LEU A 50 -16.30 -11.68 -1.36
CA LEU A 50 -15.15 -12.29 -2.02
C LEU A 50 -13.98 -11.30 -2.14
N HIS A 51 -14.26 -10.04 -2.48
CA HIS A 51 -13.27 -9.00 -2.62
C HIS A 51 -12.54 -8.70 -1.29
N HIS A 52 -13.29 -8.51 -0.20
CA HIS A 52 -12.69 -8.24 1.11
C HIS A 52 -12.00 -9.47 1.71
N SER A 53 -12.71 -10.60 1.78
CA SER A 53 -12.21 -11.79 2.49
C SER A 53 -11.09 -12.52 1.76
N LYS A 54 -11.03 -12.46 0.42
CA LYS A 54 -9.99 -13.15 -0.37
C LYS A 54 -8.96 -12.17 -0.92
N HIS A 55 -9.37 -11.20 -1.73
CA HIS A 55 -8.42 -10.34 -2.44
C HIS A 55 -7.70 -9.37 -1.50
N HIS A 56 -8.42 -8.64 -0.65
CA HIS A 56 -7.79 -7.72 0.30
C HIS A 56 -6.95 -8.49 1.34
N ALA A 57 -7.48 -9.60 1.86
CA ALA A 57 -6.73 -10.48 2.75
C ALA A 57 -5.41 -10.97 2.13
N ALA A 58 -5.42 -11.39 0.85
CA ALA A 58 -4.22 -11.83 0.15
C ALA A 58 -3.17 -10.72 0.04
N TYR A 59 -3.58 -9.47 -0.26
CA TYR A 59 -2.63 -8.35 -0.32
C TYR A 59 -1.98 -8.04 1.03
N VAL A 60 -2.76 -8.08 2.12
CA VAL A 60 -2.22 -7.91 3.48
C VAL A 60 -1.22 -9.00 3.81
N ASN A 61 -1.54 -10.25 3.50
CA ASN A 61 -0.64 -11.38 3.74
C ASN A 61 0.64 -11.29 2.91
N ASN A 62 0.53 -10.98 1.61
CA ASN A 62 1.67 -10.83 0.72
C ASN A 62 2.59 -9.68 1.15
N LEU A 63 2.01 -8.59 1.66
CA LEU A 63 2.81 -7.49 2.20
C LEU A 63 3.63 -7.92 3.41
N ASN A 64 3.00 -8.60 4.38
CA ASN A 64 3.71 -9.13 5.54
C ASN A 64 4.86 -10.07 5.14
N ILE A 65 4.62 -10.98 4.19
CA ILE A 65 5.64 -11.90 3.68
C ILE A 65 6.78 -11.14 2.99
N ALA A 66 6.46 -10.15 2.15
CA ALA A 66 7.47 -9.38 1.43
C ALA A 66 8.34 -8.55 2.39
N GLU A 67 7.75 -7.98 3.45
CA GLU A 67 8.50 -7.25 4.48
C GLU A 67 9.42 -8.16 5.29
N GLU A 68 8.98 -9.37 5.65
CA GLU A 68 9.82 -10.38 6.31
C GLU A 68 11.00 -10.78 5.42
N GLN A 69 10.75 -11.05 4.14
CA GLN A 69 11.80 -11.40 3.18
C GLN A 69 12.77 -10.24 2.93
N PHE A 70 12.28 -9.00 2.96
CA PHE A 70 13.11 -7.81 2.82
C PHE A 70 13.99 -7.60 4.06
N ALA A 71 13.46 -7.79 5.26
CA ALA A 71 14.23 -7.74 6.50
C ALA A 71 15.33 -8.82 6.54
N ASP A 72 15.02 -10.04 6.09
CA ASP A 72 16.00 -11.12 5.93
C ASP A 72 17.10 -10.73 4.92
N ALA A 73 16.72 -10.22 3.75
CA ALA A 73 17.66 -9.77 2.72
C ALA A 73 18.57 -8.62 3.22
N MET A 74 18.01 -7.67 3.96
CA MET A 74 18.77 -6.60 4.62
C MET A 74 19.79 -7.16 5.61
N SER A 75 19.41 -8.14 6.44
CA SER A 75 20.33 -8.76 7.41
C SER A 75 21.50 -9.47 6.75
N LYS A 76 21.27 -10.02 5.55
CA LYS A 76 22.26 -10.72 4.73
C LYS A 76 23.01 -9.82 3.75
N SER A 77 22.69 -8.52 3.71
CA SER A 77 23.20 -7.57 2.71
C SER A 77 22.98 -8.02 1.26
N ASP A 78 21.90 -8.77 1.00
CA ASP A 78 21.54 -9.28 -0.33
C ASP A 78 20.77 -8.22 -1.12
N VAL A 79 21.53 -7.35 -1.81
CA VAL A 79 20.98 -6.23 -2.58
C VAL A 79 20.13 -6.68 -3.76
N THR A 80 20.50 -7.81 -4.40
CA THR A 80 19.74 -8.37 -5.52
C THR A 80 18.34 -8.78 -5.08
N LYS A 81 18.25 -9.48 -3.93
CA LYS A 81 16.95 -9.88 -3.38
C LYS A 81 16.13 -8.67 -2.94
N MET A 82 16.74 -7.66 -2.31
CA MET A 82 16.06 -6.41 -1.95
C MET A 82 15.43 -5.71 -3.17
N ILE A 83 16.18 -5.59 -4.28
CA ILE A 83 15.67 -4.98 -5.52
C ILE A 83 14.53 -5.82 -6.11
N SER A 84 14.67 -7.16 -6.12
CA SER A 84 13.66 -8.07 -6.67
C SER A 84 12.32 -7.97 -5.93
N LEU A 85 12.34 -7.68 -4.63
CA LEU A 85 11.15 -7.57 -3.79
C LEU A 85 10.45 -6.22 -3.91
N GLN A 86 11.06 -5.22 -4.54
CA GLN A 86 10.55 -3.85 -4.57
C GLN A 86 9.17 -3.74 -5.23
N VAL A 87 8.93 -4.49 -6.31
CA VAL A 87 7.63 -4.54 -6.98
C VAL A 87 6.57 -5.17 -6.07
N SER A 88 6.89 -6.30 -5.43
CA SER A 88 5.98 -7.01 -4.52
C SER A 88 5.61 -6.17 -3.31
N LEU A 89 6.59 -5.49 -2.71
CA LEU A 89 6.38 -4.54 -1.61
C LEU A 89 5.50 -3.38 -2.07
N HIS A 90 5.81 -2.76 -3.22
CA HIS A 90 5.07 -1.59 -3.69
C HIS A 90 3.62 -1.92 -4.01
N LEU A 91 3.36 -2.99 -4.76
CA LEU A 91 2.01 -3.41 -5.12
C LEU A 91 1.23 -3.84 -3.88
N SER A 92 1.79 -4.73 -3.05
CA SER A 92 1.08 -5.23 -1.87
C SER A 92 0.83 -4.12 -0.86
N ASN A 93 1.78 -3.20 -0.67
CA ASN A 93 1.59 -2.02 0.16
C ASN A 93 0.47 -1.12 -0.38
N ASN A 94 0.51 -0.79 -1.67
CA ASN A 94 -0.53 0.02 -2.28
C ASN A 94 -1.92 -0.62 -2.14
N PHE A 95 -2.05 -1.93 -2.38
CA PHE A 95 -3.36 -2.59 -2.31
C PHE A 95 -3.81 -2.91 -0.88
N ALA A 96 -2.90 -3.20 0.05
CA ALA A 96 -3.24 -3.45 1.47
C ALA A 96 -3.60 -2.16 2.21
N PHE A 97 -2.86 -1.08 1.97
CA PHE A 97 -2.97 0.21 2.68
C PHE A 97 -3.66 1.31 1.92
N SER A 98 -4.12 1.04 0.70
CA SER A 98 -5.15 1.84 0.09
C SER A 98 -6.31 1.95 1.09
N LYS A 99 -6.36 3.07 1.84
CA LYS A 99 -7.57 3.64 2.47
C LYS A 99 -8.72 3.66 1.46
N SER A 100 -8.34 3.60 0.19
CA SER A 100 -9.12 3.46 -0.99
C SER A 100 -9.36 2.05 -1.52
N HIS A 101 -9.18 0.91 -0.83
CA HIS A 101 -9.69 -0.35 -1.41
C HIS A 101 -11.23 -0.40 -1.26
N SER A 102 -11.73 0.11 -0.13
CA SER A 102 -13.13 0.54 0.00
C SER A 102 -13.46 1.73 -0.91
N LEU A 103 -12.61 2.77 -0.97
CA LEU A 103 -12.83 3.90 -1.89
C LEU A 103 -12.64 3.55 -3.36
N PHE A 104 -12.04 2.43 -3.75
CA PHE A 104 -11.81 2.04 -5.15
C PHE A 104 -13.12 1.54 -5.72
N LEU A 105 -13.82 0.69 -4.96
CA LEU A 105 -15.22 0.34 -5.22
C LEU A 105 -16.10 1.59 -5.22
N LEU A 106 -15.96 2.48 -4.23
CA LEU A 106 -16.70 3.75 -4.15
C LEU A 106 -16.39 4.74 -5.28
N LYS A 107 -15.15 4.77 -5.77
CA LYS A 107 -14.68 5.65 -6.87
C LYS A 107 -15.04 5.08 -8.23
N LEU A 108 -15.11 3.75 -8.36
CA LEU A 108 -15.78 3.07 -9.46
C LEU A 108 -17.27 3.42 -9.47
N LEU A 109 -17.96 3.42 -8.32
CA LEU A 109 -19.37 3.82 -8.23
C LEU A 109 -19.61 5.29 -8.60
N GLN A 110 -18.75 6.22 -8.17
CA GLN A 110 -18.80 7.61 -8.63
C GLN A 110 -18.58 7.71 -10.15
N LYS A 111 -17.61 6.97 -10.70
CA LYS A 111 -17.40 6.93 -12.16
C LYS A 111 -18.60 6.32 -12.90
N ILE A 112 -19.17 5.23 -12.43
CA ILE A 112 -20.33 4.57 -13.07
C ILE A 112 -21.57 5.47 -13.03
N LYS A 113 -21.87 6.13 -11.90
CA LYS A 113 -22.96 7.13 -11.84
C LYS A 113 -22.70 8.30 -12.80
N VAL A 114 -21.47 8.82 -12.84
CA VAL A 114 -21.11 9.96 -13.70
C VAL A 114 -21.17 9.60 -15.18
N GLU A 115 -20.67 8.44 -15.60
CA GLU A 115 -20.70 8.01 -17.00
C GLU A 115 -22.13 7.63 -17.45
N ASN A 116 -22.93 7.01 -16.58
CA ASN A 116 -24.35 6.75 -16.88
C ASN A 116 -25.16 8.05 -16.95
N CYS A 117 -24.92 9.05 -16.09
CA CYS A 117 -25.56 10.37 -16.20
C CYS A 117 -25.14 11.10 -17.48
N LYS A 118 -23.86 11.03 -17.88
CA LYS A 118 -23.39 11.64 -19.13
C LYS A 118 -24.04 11.00 -20.35
N GLN A 119 -24.11 9.67 -20.40
CA GLN A 119 -24.80 8.95 -21.48
C GLN A 119 -26.30 9.26 -21.51
N TRP A 120 -26.96 9.36 -20.36
CA TRP A 120 -28.39 9.70 -20.28
C TRP A 120 -28.66 11.14 -20.71
N ILE A 121 -27.83 12.11 -20.30
CA ILE A 121 -27.93 13.51 -20.75
C ILE A 121 -27.69 13.64 -22.26
N MET A 122 -26.72 12.90 -22.81
CA MET A 122 -26.47 12.86 -24.26
C MET A 122 -27.64 12.24 -25.03
N LEU A 123 -28.23 11.16 -24.52
CA LEU A 123 -29.39 10.50 -25.13
C LEU A 123 -30.68 11.32 -25.04
N VAL A 124 -30.87 12.12 -23.98
CA VAL A 124 -32.02 13.03 -23.84
C VAL A 124 -31.86 14.25 -24.75
N LYS A 125 -30.66 14.84 -24.83
CA LYS A 125 -30.39 15.99 -25.71
C LYS A 125 -30.53 15.67 -27.20
N ASN A 126 -30.23 14.45 -27.62
CA ASN A 126 -30.37 14.01 -29.02
C ASN A 126 -31.75 13.48 -29.39
N ARG A 127 -32.70 13.37 -28.44
CA ARG A 127 -34.07 12.88 -28.72
C ARG A 127 -35.11 13.99 -28.80
N SER A 128 -34.67 15.24 -28.62
CA SER A 128 -35.48 16.46 -28.68
C SER A 128 -35.11 17.39 -29.84
N SER A 129 -34.61 16.82 -30.96
CA SER A 129 -34.43 17.53 -32.24
C SER A 129 -35.19 16.80 -33.34
#